data_AF-U2NQN5-F1
#
_entry.id   AF-U2NQN5-F1
#
_cell.length_a   1.000
_cell.length_b   1.000
_cell.length_c   1.000
_cell.angle_alpha   90.00
_cell.angle_beta   90.00
_cell.angle_gamma   90.00
#
_symmetry.space_group_name_H-M   'P 1'
#
loop_
_entity.id
_entity.type
_entity.pdbx_description
1 polymer ?
#
loop_
_entity_poly.entity_id
_entity_poly.type
_entity_poly.pdbx_seq_one_letter_code
_entity_poly.pdbx_strand_id
1 'polypeptide(L)' 'MTESILTHLSVTVEYKAGLDKEGKDVFKKQSFSNIKDEASDESMSKVANAIGTLLDTQIYRVSKTIKYELIEL' A
#
# COMPACT_ATOMS: atom_id res chain seq x y z
N MET A 1 6.73 -0.46 32.36
CA MET A 1 5.81 0.49 31.68
C MET A 1 5.55 -0.03 30.28
N THR A 2 4.35 0.14 29.71
CA THR A 2 4.09 -0.34 28.33
C THR A 2 4.29 0.80 27.34
N GLU A 3 5.17 0.59 26.36
CA GLU A 3 5.40 1.52 25.23
C GLU A 3 4.90 0.91 23.92
N SER A 4 4.54 1.78 22.97
CA SER A 4 4.10 1.40 21.62
C SER A 4 5.12 1.88 20.61
N ILE A 5 5.70 0.97 19.83
CA ILE A 5 6.73 1.27 18.84
C ILE A 5 6.21 0.95 17.44
N LEU A 6 6.33 1.90 16.51
CA LEU A 6 6.02 1.67 15.09
C LEU A 6 7.03 0.68 14.50
N THR A 7 6.58 -0.51 14.10
CA THR A 7 7.45 -1.54 13.50
C THR A 7 7.20 -1.74 12.01
N HIS A 8 6.07 -1.27 11.50
CA HIS A 8 5.77 -1.38 10.08
C HIS A 8 4.87 -0.26 9.59
N LEU A 9 5.26 0.37 8.48
CA LEU A 9 4.43 1.28 7.70
C LEU A 9 4.53 0.87 6.23
N SER A 10 3.40 0.60 5.59
CA SER A 10 3.36 0.32 4.16
C SER A 10 2.11 0.85 3.47
N VAL A 11 2.24 1.08 2.17
CA VAL A 11 1.13 1.37 1.25
C VAL A 11 1.08 0.24 0.23
N THR A 12 -0.11 -0.32 0.06
CA THR A 12 -0.37 -1.36 -0.95
C THR A 12 -1.32 -0.81 -2.00
N VAL A 13 -0.95 -0.97 -3.26
CA VAL A 13 -1.79 -0.66 -4.41
C VAL A 13 -2.30 -1.97 -5.02
N GLU A 14 -3.59 -2.01 -5.30
CA GLU A 14 -4.27 -3.11 -5.99
C GLU A 14 -4.76 -2.61 -7.34
N TYR A 15 -4.44 -3.33 -8.41
CA TYR A 15 -4.74 -2.92 -9.78
C TYR A 15 -5.05 -4.11 -10.68
N LYS A 16 -5.76 -3.85 -11.78
CA LYS A 16 -6.03 -4.85 -12.82
C LYS A 16 -4.76 -5.08 -13.64
N ALA A 17 -4.25 -6.31 -13.62
CA ALA A 17 -3.04 -6.70 -14.34
C ALA A 17 -3.33 -7.31 -15.73
N GLY A 18 -4.59 -7.61 -16.04
CA GLY A 18 -4.99 -8.17 -17.32
C GLY A 18 -6.20 -9.10 -17.18
N LEU A 19 -6.32 -10.03 -18.14
CA LEU A 19 -7.31 -11.09 -18.15
C LEU A 19 -6.61 -12.45 -18.00
N ASP A 20 -7.28 -13.43 -17.39
CA ASP A 20 -6.83 -14.81 -17.38
C ASP A 20 -7.23 -15.55 -18.68
N LYS A 21 -6.96 -16.86 -18.72
CA LYS A 21 -7.28 -17.72 -19.88
C LYS A 21 -8.78 -17.86 -20.15
N GLU A 22 -9.62 -17.54 -19.17
CA GLU A 22 -11.08 -17.57 -19.26
C GLU A 22 -11.68 -16.18 -19.54
N GLY A 23 -10.84 -15.15 -19.69
CA GLY A 23 -11.28 -13.77 -19.91
C GLY A 23 -11.73 -13.05 -18.64
N LYS A 24 -11.39 -13.57 -17.45
CA LYS A 24 -11.73 -12.93 -16.16
C LYS A 24 -10.63 -11.97 -15.73
N ASP A 25 -11.03 -10.89 -15.08
CA ASP A 25 -10.10 -9.86 -14.59
C ASP A 25 -9.13 -10.43 -13.55
N VAL A 26 -7.84 -10.26 -13.79
CA VAL A 26 -6.77 -10.62 -12.86
C VAL A 26 -6.30 -9.37 -12.13
N PHE A 27 -6.38 -9.39 -10.81
CA PHE A 27 -5.88 -8.32 -9.95
C PHE A 27 -4.53 -8.68 -9.35
N LYS A 28 -3.63 -7.70 -9.24
CA LYS A 28 -2.35 -7.81 -8.55
C LYS A 28 -2.24 -6.75 -7.46
N LYS A 29 -1.37 -7.04 -6.49
CA LYS A 29 -1.05 -6.14 -5.38
C LYS A 29 0.44 -5.85 -5.37
N GLN A 30 0.80 -4.61 -5.10
CA GLN A 30 2.19 -4.19 -4.91
C GLN A 30 2.27 -3.35 -3.63
N SER A 31 3.21 -3.71 -2.75
CA SER A 31 3.39 -3.06 -1.45
C SER A 31 4.72 -2.32 -1.38
N PHE A 32 4.70 -1.14 -0.78
CA PHE A 32 5.85 -0.28 -0.55
C PHE A 32 5.96 0.00 0.94
N SER A 33 7.06 -0.38 1.58
CA SER A 33 7.19 -0.39 3.05
C SER A 33 8.33 0.48 3.60
N ASN A 34 9.05 1.20 2.75
CA ASN A 34 10.09 2.15 3.17
C ASN A 34 9.56 3.58 3.14
N ILE A 35 8.48 3.80 3.87
CA ILE A 35 7.77 5.08 3.92
C ILE A 35 8.19 5.78 5.21
N LYS A 36 8.51 7.07 5.11
CA LYS A 36 8.80 7.87 6.31
C LYS A 36 7.54 7.98 7.18
N ASP A 37 7.74 7.93 8.49
CA ASP A 37 6.68 8.08 9.49
C ASP A 37 5.97 9.43 9.41
N GLU A 38 6.65 10.48 8.94
CA GLU A 38 6.08 11.81 8.71
C GLU A 38 5.28 11.95 7.40
N ALA A 39 5.21 10.90 6.58
CA ALA A 39 4.47 10.97 5.31
C ALA A 39 2.96 11.13 5.53
N SER A 40 2.37 12.18 4.95
CA SER A 40 0.93 12.40 5.02
C SER A 40 0.15 11.40 4.17
N ASP A 41 -1.07 11.09 4.60
CA ASP A 41 -1.98 10.18 3.87
C ASP A 41 -2.26 10.68 2.44
N GLU A 42 -2.35 12.00 2.26
CA GLU A 42 -2.51 12.62 0.94
C GLU A 42 -1.29 12.37 0.05
N SER A 43 -0.06 12.50 0.59
CA SER A 43 1.16 12.26 -0.17
C SER A 43 1.27 10.79 -0.58
N MET A 44 0.96 9.87 0.34
CA MET A 44 0.91 8.44 0.06
C MET A 44 -0.13 8.09 -1.02
N SER A 45 -1.31 8.70 -0.96
CA SER A 45 -2.36 8.52 -1.96
C SER A 45 -1.94 9.08 -3.34
N LYS A 46 -1.31 10.25 -3.40
CA LYS A 46 -0.78 10.83 -4.65
C LYS A 46 0.24 9.92 -5.32
N VAL A 47 1.18 9.38 -4.54
CA VAL A 47 2.19 8.44 -5.06
C VAL A 47 1.54 7.15 -5.56
N ALA A 48 0.60 6.58 -4.80
CA ALA A 48 -0.14 5.39 -5.22
C ALA A 48 -0.88 5.58 -6.55
N ASN A 49 -1.54 6.73 -6.74
CA ASN A 49 -2.23 7.05 -7.99
C ASN A 49 -1.26 7.26 -9.15
N ALA A 50 -0.13 7.95 -8.92
CA ALA A 50 0.91 8.12 -9.93
C ALA A 50 1.50 6.78 -10.40
N ILE A 51 1.66 5.81 -9.49
CA ILE A 51 2.07 4.44 -9.84
C ILE A 51 1.05 3.78 -10.78
N GLY A 52 -0.25 3.97 -10.53
CA GLY A 52 -1.29 3.48 -11.45
C GLY A 52 -1.15 4.02 -12.86
N THR A 53 -0.90 5.33 -13.01
CA THR A 53 -0.63 5.95 -14.30
C THR A 53 0.58 5.33 -15.00
N LEU A 54 1.65 5.04 -14.27
CA LEU A 54 2.86 4.40 -14.83
C LEU A 54 2.62 2.94 -15.26
N LEU A 55 1.69 2.25 -14.59
CA LEU A 55 1.32 0.88 -14.89
C LEU A 55 0.27 0.77 -16.01
N ASP A 56 -0.17 1.90 -16.59
CA ASP A 56 -1.25 2.00 -17.59
C ASP A 56 -2.52 1.23 -17.17
N THR A 57 -2.86 1.34 -15.88
CA THR A 57 -3.99 0.62 -15.29
C THR A 57 -4.65 1.44 -14.19
N GLN A 58 -5.95 1.21 -14.02
CA GLN A 58 -6.69 1.82 -12.93
C GLN A 58 -6.32 1.15 -11.60
N ILE A 59 -5.95 1.98 -10.62
CA ILE A 59 -5.87 1.53 -9.23
C ILE A 59 -7.28 1.25 -8.72
N TYR A 60 -7.51 0.02 -8.30
CA TYR A 60 -8.77 -0.42 -7.71
C TYR A 60 -8.84 -0.08 -6.23
N ARG A 61 -7.71 -0.19 -5.53
CA ARG A 61 -7.62 0.10 -4.10
C ARG A 61 -6.23 0.56 -3.71
N VAL A 62 -6.18 1.54 -2.81
CA VAL A 62 -4.99 1.92 -2.05
C VAL A 62 -5.27 1.61 -0.59
N SER A 63 -4.37 0.89 0.08
CA SER A 63 -4.48 0.60 1.50
C SER A 63 -3.18 0.92 2.23
N LYS A 64 -3.30 1.71 3.31
CA LYS A 64 -2.22 1.94 4.27
C LYS A 64 -2.26 0.85 5.35
N THR A 65 -1.11 0.34 5.75
CA THR A 65 -0.96 -0.58 6.88
C THR A 65 0.06 -0.02 7.84
N ILE A 66 -0.34 0.16 9.09
CA ILE A 66 0.51 0.60 10.19
C ILE A 66 0.47 -0.49 11.25
N LYS A 67 1.63 -0.97 11.71
CA LYS A 67 1.72 -1.91 12.83
C LYS A 67 2.57 -1.30 13.93
N TYR A 68 2.04 -1.41 15.14
CA TYR A 68 2.75 -1.08 16.36
C TYR A 68 2.92 -2.34 17.19
N GLU A 69 4.07 -2.47 17.83
CA GLU A 69 4.32 -3.49 18.84
C GLU A 69 4.30 -2.84 20.22
N LEU A 70 3.65 -3.53 21.17
CA LEU A 70 3.58 -3.12 22.57
C LEU A 70 4.68 -3.83 23.33
N ILE A 71 5.58 -3.07 23.94
CA ILE A 71 6.74 -3.58 24.66
C ILE A 71 6.61 -3.17 26.13
N GLU A 72 6.74 -4.15 27.03
CA GLU A 72 6.88 -3.88 28.45
C GLU A 72 8.36 -3.69 28.79
N LEU A 73 8.68 -2.52 29.36
CA LEU A 73 9.99 -2.15 29.90
C LEU A 73 10.03 -2.29 31.43
#